data_AF-A0A7W1WYQ5-F1
#
_entry.id   AF-A0A7W1WYQ5-F1
#
_cell.length_a   1.000
_cell.length_b   1.000
_cell.length_c   1.000
_cell.angle_alpha   90.00
_cell.angle_beta   90.00
_cell.angle_gamma   90.00
#
_symmetry.space_group_name_H-M   'P 1'
#
loop_
_entity.id
_entity.type
_entity.pdbx_description
1 polymer ?
#
loop_
_entity_poly.entity_id
_entity_poly.type
_entity_poly.pdbx_seq_one_letter_code
_entity_poly.pdbx_strand_id
1 'polypeptide(L)'
;MSATTVYVFSGTFESIEEACLYSQPQWEAEPSESASDEEYAAWEDRNPSHNMLSNIGPYLDEDFIETIDFDPGYLSGIKISKSDIAHIRSRSLDANILVLVYEQALGGFSLRKAPVSNSSLTYCGHFYCDI
;
A
#
# COMPACT_ATOMS: atom_id res chain seq x y z
N MET A 1 -9.98 19.80 4.24
CA MET A 1 -8.64 19.21 4.18
C MET A 1 -8.33 18.71 5.58
N SER A 2 -8.15 17.39 5.72
CA SER A 2 -7.73 16.78 6.98
C SER A 2 -6.25 16.48 6.87
N ALA A 3 -5.45 17.00 7.79
CA ALA A 3 -4.06 16.59 7.91
C ALA A 3 -4.01 15.12 8.34
N THR A 4 -3.14 14.34 7.72
CA THR A 4 -2.91 12.93 8.08
C THR A 4 -1.44 12.57 7.86
N THR A 5 -1.07 11.36 8.26
CA THR A 5 0.23 10.76 7.97
C THR A 5 0.09 9.78 6.81
N VAL A 6 1.02 9.83 5.86
CA VAL A 6 1.14 8.85 4.78
C VAL A 6 2.45 8.08 4.91
N TYR A 7 2.36 6.76 4.83
CA TYR A 7 3.49 5.84 4.80
C TYR A 7 3.82 5.55 3.33
N VAL A 8 5.03 5.92 2.91
CA VAL A 8 5.43 5.86 1.50
C VAL A 8 6.37 4.70 1.28
N PHE A 9 6.06 3.89 0.28
CA PHE A 9 6.90 2.83 -0.23
C PHE A 9 7.20 3.08 -1.70
N SER A 10 8.37 2.65 -2.15
CA SER A 10 8.78 2.71 -3.54
C SER A 10 9.14 1.33 -4.05
N GLY A 11 8.77 1.02 -5.29
CA GLY A 11 9.14 -0.25 -5.93
C GLY A 11 9.34 -0.10 -7.44
N THR A 12 9.89 -1.16 -8.02
CA THR A 12 10.06 -1.29 -9.46
C THR A 12 9.15 -2.40 -9.95
N PHE A 13 8.14 -2.05 -10.73
CA PHE A 13 7.15 -2.98 -11.30
C PHE A 13 7.10 -2.82 -12.82
N GLU A 14 6.65 -3.84 -13.55
CA GLU A 14 6.42 -3.79 -14.99
C GLU A 14 5.33 -2.77 -15.34
N SER A 15 4.30 -2.65 -14.50
CA SER A 15 3.23 -1.65 -14.66
C SER A 15 2.55 -1.27 -13.33
N ILE A 16 1.70 -0.25 -13.37
CA ILE A 16 0.88 0.15 -12.22
C ILE A 16 -0.12 -0.96 -11.83
N GLU A 17 -0.64 -1.71 -12.80
CA GLU A 17 -1.54 -2.84 -12.54
C GLU A 17 -0.82 -3.96 -11.77
N GLU A 18 0.43 -4.27 -12.13
CA GLU A 18 1.23 -5.24 -11.36
C GLU A 18 1.48 -4.75 -9.94
N ALA A 19 1.77 -3.46 -9.76
CA ALA A 19 1.91 -2.88 -8.43
C ALA A 19 0.61 -2.96 -7.62
N CYS A 20 -0.56 -2.77 -8.26
CA CYS A 20 -1.86 -2.95 -7.62
C CYS A 20 -2.10 -4.39 -7.15
N LEU A 21 -1.63 -5.41 -7.88
CA LEU A 21 -1.69 -6.80 -7.42
C LEU A 21 -0.92 -7.02 -6.11
N TYR A 22 0.06 -6.17 -5.82
CA TYR A 22 0.82 -6.18 -4.58
C TYR A 22 0.14 -5.36 -3.47
N SER A 23 -0.26 -4.14 -3.81
CA SER A 23 -0.71 -3.13 -2.85
C SER A 23 -2.18 -3.24 -2.46
N GLN A 24 -3.01 -3.92 -3.27
CA GLN A 24 -4.45 -4.09 -3.05
C GLN A 24 -4.79 -5.56 -2.72
N PRO A 25 -5.90 -5.83 -2.02
CA PRO A 25 -6.33 -7.19 -1.76
C PRO A 25 -6.72 -7.91 -3.07
N GLN A 26 -6.32 -9.17 -3.17
CA GLN A 26 -6.57 -10.02 -4.31
C GLN A 26 -7.47 -11.18 -3.90
N TRP A 27 -8.59 -11.30 -4.62
CA TRP A 27 -9.55 -12.37 -4.45
C TRP A 27 -9.35 -13.41 -5.56
N GLU A 28 -9.21 -14.67 -5.16
CA GLU A 28 -9.40 -15.79 -6.07
C GLU A 28 -10.84 -15.79 -6.61
N ALA A 29 -11.06 -16.45 -7.74
CA ALA A 29 -12.41 -16.65 -8.25
C ALA A 29 -13.28 -17.33 -7.19
N GLU A 30 -14.45 -16.73 -6.93
CA GLU A 30 -15.41 -17.30 -5.99
C GLU A 30 -15.81 -18.71 -6.46
N PRO A 31 -15.88 -19.70 -5.55
CA PRO A 31 -16.37 -21.03 -5.89
C PRO A 31 -17.78 -20.99 -6.47
N SER A 32 -18.12 -21.96 -7.31
CA SER A 32 -19.47 -22.06 -7.87
C SER A 32 -20.53 -22.26 -6.77
N GLU A 33 -21.80 -21.95 -7.06
CA GLU A 33 -22.92 -22.24 -6.14
C GLU A 33 -23.08 -23.74 -5.81
N SER A 34 -22.43 -24.64 -6.57
CA SER A 34 -22.40 -26.07 -6.30
C SER A 34 -21.24 -26.52 -5.40
N ALA A 35 -20.36 -25.61 -4.98
CA ALA A 35 -19.28 -25.91 -4.05
C ALA A 35 -19.84 -26.38 -2.70
N SER A 36 -19.10 -27.25 -2.00
CA SER A 36 -19.47 -27.63 -0.64
C SER A 36 -19.18 -26.49 0.33
N ASP A 37 -19.85 -26.50 1.49
CA ASP A 37 -19.55 -25.55 2.58
C ASP A 37 -18.07 -25.61 3.00
N GLU A 38 -17.46 -26.80 2.96
CA GLU A 38 -16.04 -26.99 3.28
C GLU A 38 -15.13 -26.34 2.23
N GLU A 39 -15.48 -26.44 0.95
CA GLU A 39 -14.74 -25.79 -0.14
C GLU A 39 -14.84 -24.27 -0.06
N TYR A 40 -16.05 -23.76 0.23
CA TYR A 40 -16.28 -22.31 0.39
C TYR A 40 -15.53 -21.76 1.61
N ALA A 41 -15.59 -22.43 2.76
CA ALA A 41 -14.86 -22.02 3.96
C ALA A 41 -13.34 -22.02 3.75
N ALA A 42 -12.81 -23.02 3.02
CA ALA A 42 -11.39 -23.05 2.67
C ALA A 42 -10.99 -21.95 1.68
N TRP A 43 -11.93 -21.44 0.88
CA TRP A 43 -11.72 -20.27 0.02
C TRP A 43 -11.75 -18.98 0.82
N GLU A 44 -12.66 -18.83 1.79
CA GLU A 44 -12.68 -17.68 2.71
C GLU A 44 -11.40 -17.60 3.54
N ASP A 45 -10.87 -18.73 4.02
CA ASP A 45 -9.68 -18.74 4.89
C ASP A 45 -8.40 -18.25 4.17
N ARG A 46 -8.38 -18.30 2.84
CA ARG A 46 -7.25 -17.84 2.01
C ARG A 46 -7.52 -16.52 1.27
N ASN A 47 -8.72 -15.94 1.41
CA ASN A 47 -9.12 -14.71 0.73
C ASN A 47 -9.62 -13.60 1.69
N PRO A 48 -9.38 -12.32 1.37
CA PRO A 48 -8.45 -11.88 0.35
C PRO A 48 -7.00 -12.14 0.75
N SER A 49 -6.15 -12.41 -0.23
CA SER A 49 -4.70 -12.33 -0.03
C SER A 49 -4.26 -10.87 -0.20
N HIS A 50 -3.31 -10.40 0.62
CA HIS A 50 -2.85 -9.01 0.53
C HIS A 50 -1.37 -8.90 0.88
N ASN A 51 -0.52 -8.84 -0.16
CA ASN A 51 0.93 -8.87 -0.01
C ASN A 51 1.47 -7.68 0.81
N MET A 52 0.81 -6.52 0.71
CA MET A 52 1.16 -5.31 1.46
C MET A 52 1.14 -5.50 2.98
N LEU A 53 0.34 -6.44 3.51
CA LEU A 53 0.31 -6.74 4.94
C LEU A 53 1.70 -7.16 5.47
N SER A 54 2.51 -7.80 4.63
CA SER A 54 3.88 -8.19 4.99
C SER A 54 4.80 -6.99 5.24
N ASN A 55 4.51 -5.82 4.68
CA ASN A 55 5.29 -4.60 4.84
C ASN A 55 4.87 -3.78 6.05
N ILE A 56 3.58 -3.71 6.37
CA ILE A 56 3.09 -2.66 7.27
C ILE A 56 2.25 -3.16 8.44
N GLY A 57 1.61 -4.34 8.36
CA GLY A 57 0.84 -4.87 9.47
C GLY A 57 -0.28 -5.82 9.08
N PRO A 58 -1.01 -6.36 10.05
CA PRO A 58 -1.99 -7.43 9.84
C PRO A 58 -3.35 -6.95 9.30
N TYR A 59 -3.58 -5.64 9.20
CA TYR A 59 -4.83 -5.08 8.72
C TYR A 59 -4.54 -3.84 7.88
N LEU A 60 -5.25 -3.72 6.77
CA LEU A 60 -5.25 -2.58 5.87
C LEU A 60 -6.66 -2.38 5.29
N ASP A 61 -7.15 -1.15 5.35
CA ASP A 61 -8.33 -0.70 4.61
C ASP A 61 -7.88 -0.18 3.24
N GLU A 62 -8.34 -0.85 2.18
CA GLU A 62 -7.93 -0.63 0.79
C GLU A 62 -8.31 0.75 0.26
N ASP A 63 -9.40 1.34 0.78
CA ASP A 63 -9.89 2.67 0.40
C ASP A 63 -8.86 3.79 0.69
N PHE A 64 -7.89 3.50 1.55
CA PHE A 64 -6.84 4.44 1.97
C PHE A 64 -5.44 3.98 1.50
N ILE A 65 -5.38 3.18 0.44
CA ILE A 65 -4.15 2.81 -0.25
C ILE A 65 -4.19 3.32 -1.68
N GLU A 66 -3.21 4.16 -2.03
CA GLU A 66 -3.03 4.63 -3.40
C GLU A 66 -1.76 4.03 -4.00
N THR A 67 -1.84 3.62 -5.25
CA THR A 67 -0.68 3.17 -6.04
C THR A 67 -0.58 4.07 -7.25
N ILE A 68 0.57 4.72 -7.40
CA ILE A 68 0.79 5.75 -8.41
C ILE A 68 2.13 5.52 -9.10
N ASP A 69 2.27 6.01 -10.34
CA ASP A 69 3.58 6.22 -10.93
C ASP A 69 4.42 7.14 -10.02
N PHE A 70 5.73 7.01 -10.10
CA PHE A 70 6.64 7.90 -9.38
C PHE A 70 6.48 9.33 -9.91
N ASP A 71 5.61 10.11 -9.26
CA ASP A 71 5.32 11.49 -9.62
C ASP A 71 5.48 12.44 -8.41
N PRO A 72 6.56 13.22 -8.36
CA PRO A 72 6.73 14.30 -7.37
C PRO A 72 5.62 15.37 -7.41
N GLY A 73 4.94 15.53 -8.55
CA GLY A 73 3.80 16.42 -8.71
C GLY A 73 2.62 15.99 -7.85
N TYR A 74 2.27 14.71 -7.90
CA TYR A 74 1.26 14.11 -7.03
C TYR A 74 1.56 14.33 -5.54
N LEU A 75 2.78 14.02 -5.10
CA LEU A 75 3.21 14.21 -3.70
C LEU A 75 3.08 15.67 -3.25
N SER A 76 3.40 16.61 -4.15
CA SER A 76 3.21 18.05 -3.89
C SER A 76 1.72 18.43 -3.83
N GLY A 77 0.87 17.74 -4.59
CA GLY A 77 -0.58 17.89 -4.61
C GLY A 77 -1.21 17.61 -3.25
N ILE A 78 -0.81 16.50 -2.61
CA ILE A 78 -1.18 16.12 -1.24
C ILE A 78 -0.35 16.84 -0.15
N LYS A 79 0.30 17.95 -0.51
CA LYS A 79 1.02 18.86 0.41
C LYS A 79 2.21 18.28 1.17
N ILE A 80 2.82 17.19 0.70
CA ILE A 80 4.12 16.75 1.24
C ILE A 80 5.17 17.84 1.00
N SER A 81 6.01 18.11 2.01
CA SER A 81 7.00 19.17 1.94
C SER A 81 8.07 18.89 0.87
N LYS A 82 8.67 19.95 0.30
CA LYS A 82 9.75 19.79 -0.70
C LYS A 82 10.96 19.01 -0.17
N SER A 83 11.29 19.17 1.11
CA SER A 83 12.37 18.42 1.76
C SER A 83 12.04 16.93 1.87
N ASP A 84 10.79 16.60 2.19
CA ASP A 84 10.34 15.21 2.29
C ASP A 84 10.24 14.55 0.92
N ILE A 85 9.77 15.27 -0.10
CA ILE A 85 9.81 14.78 -1.49
C ILE A 85 11.25 14.50 -1.92
N ALA A 86 12.21 15.37 -1.59
CA ALA A 86 13.62 15.13 -1.87
C ALA A 86 14.15 13.89 -1.14
N HIS A 87 13.72 13.67 0.12
CA HIS A 87 14.03 12.46 0.88
C HIS A 87 13.48 11.21 0.20
N ILE A 88 12.19 11.19 -0.17
CA ILE A 88 11.55 10.09 -0.89
C ILE A 88 12.32 9.78 -2.17
N ARG A 89 12.65 10.80 -2.98
CA ARG A 89 13.45 10.64 -4.21
C ARG A 89 14.81 9.99 -3.94
N SER A 90 15.52 10.42 -2.91
CA SER A 90 16.83 9.84 -2.55
C SER A 90 16.77 8.36 -2.15
N ARG A 91 15.59 7.89 -1.72
CA ARG A 91 15.34 6.50 -1.29
C ARG A 91 14.76 5.63 -2.40
N SER A 92 14.40 6.24 -3.53
CA SER A 92 13.61 5.63 -4.61
C SER A 92 14.31 5.72 -5.98
N LEU A 93 15.65 5.70 -5.99
CA LEU A 93 16.46 6.08 -7.18
C LEU A 93 16.12 5.28 -8.45
N ASP A 94 15.74 4.01 -8.31
CA ASP A 94 15.41 3.12 -9.43
C ASP A 94 13.92 2.71 -9.46
N ALA A 95 13.10 3.32 -8.59
CA ALA A 95 11.68 3.01 -8.49
C ALA A 95 10.88 3.75 -9.56
N ASN A 96 9.88 3.07 -10.12
CA ASN A 96 8.90 3.68 -11.03
C ASN A 96 7.50 3.81 -10.41
N ILE A 97 7.25 3.18 -9.26
CA ILE A 97 5.97 3.21 -8.55
C ILE A 97 6.16 3.70 -7.12
N LEU A 98 5.16 4.42 -6.62
CA LEU A 98 4.95 4.68 -5.20
C LEU A 98 3.66 4.00 -4.72
N VAL A 99 3.73 3.38 -3.55
CA VAL A 99 2.56 2.93 -2.79
C VAL A 99 2.43 3.83 -1.57
N LEU A 100 1.29 4.50 -1.47
CA LEU A 100 0.94 5.44 -0.41
C LEU A 100 -0.10 4.78 0.48
N VAL A 101 0.25 4.52 1.73
CA VAL A 101 -0.70 4.00 2.72
C VAL A 101 -1.00 5.12 3.70
N TYR A 102 -2.21 5.66 3.68
CA TYR A 102 -2.61 6.69 4.63
C TYR A 102 -2.88 6.07 6.01
N GLU A 103 -2.69 6.83 7.09
CA GLU A 103 -2.91 6.34 8.46
C GLU A 103 -4.32 5.76 8.68
N GLN A 104 -5.31 6.27 7.95
CA GLN A 104 -6.68 5.74 7.95
C GLN A 104 -6.76 4.28 7.49
N ALA A 105 -5.86 3.83 6.61
CA ALA A 105 -5.76 2.43 6.20
C ALA A 105 -5.50 1.50 7.39
N LEU A 106 -4.95 2.02 8.49
CA LEU A 106 -4.62 1.26 9.69
C LEU A 106 -5.80 1.12 10.64
N GLY A 107 -7.03 1.50 10.24
CA GLY A 107 -8.22 1.42 11.07
C GLY A 107 -8.23 2.40 12.24
N GLY A 108 -7.47 3.50 12.13
CA GLY A 108 -7.32 4.49 13.19
C GLY A 108 -6.38 4.07 14.33
N PHE A 109 -5.58 3.00 14.14
CA PHE A 109 -4.57 2.56 15.10
C PHE A 109 -3.17 3.01 14.69
N SER A 110 -2.37 3.41 15.67
CA SER A 110 -0.95 3.63 15.45
C SER A 110 -0.22 2.31 15.23
N LEU A 111 0.73 2.29 14.30
CA LEU A 111 1.58 1.12 14.09
C LEU A 111 2.41 0.83 15.35
N ARG A 112 2.38 -0.44 15.79
CA ARG A 112 3.20 -0.91 16.91
C ARG A 112 4.67 -1.12 16.54
N LYS A 113 4.94 -1.29 15.24
CA LYS A 113 6.27 -1.50 14.66
C LYS A 113 6.38 -0.66 13.40
N ALA A 114 7.58 -0.14 13.14
CA ALA A 114 7.83 0.55 11.88
C ALA A 114 7.59 -0.39 10.69
N PRO A 115 7.07 0.12 9.56
CA PRO A 115 6.99 -0.67 8.35
C PRO A 115 8.36 -1.18 7.91
N VAL A 116 8.36 -2.29 7.17
CA VAL A 116 9.58 -2.97 6.71
C VAL A 116 9.69 -2.96 5.19
N SER A 117 10.92 -2.87 4.71
CA SER A 117 11.24 -3.12 3.30
C SER A 117 11.35 -4.63 3.04
N ASN A 118 11.07 -5.03 1.82
CA ASN A 118 11.34 -6.38 1.31
C ASN A 118 11.86 -6.31 -0.14
N SER A 119 11.84 -7.43 -0.86
CA SER A 119 12.32 -7.49 -2.25
C SER A 119 11.46 -6.70 -3.24
N SER A 120 10.19 -6.43 -2.92
CA SER A 120 9.24 -5.76 -3.83
C SER A 120 9.11 -4.28 -3.52
N LEU A 121 9.10 -3.91 -2.24
CA LEU A 121 8.91 -2.55 -1.78
C LEU A 121 10.00 -2.11 -0.80
N THR A 122 10.51 -0.91 -1.01
CA THR A 122 11.37 -0.19 -0.08
C THR A 122 10.55 0.84 0.70
N TYR A 123 10.59 0.76 2.03
CA TYR A 123 9.98 1.78 2.88
C TYR A 123 10.80 3.08 2.86
N CYS A 124 10.20 4.16 2.37
CA CYS A 124 10.85 5.47 2.22
C CYS A 124 10.73 6.33 3.49
N GLY A 125 9.67 6.12 4.28
CA GLY A 125 9.37 6.91 5.47
C GLY A 125 7.88 7.18 5.62
N HIS A 126 7.53 7.95 6.64
CA HIS A 126 6.19 8.47 6.83
C HIS A 126 6.25 10.00 6.91
N PHE A 127 5.25 10.66 6.34
CA PHE A 127 5.26 12.10 6.12
C PHE A 127 3.87 12.68 6.40
N TYR A 128 3.84 13.94 6.80
CA TYR A 128 2.58 14.67 6.90
C TYR A 128 2.08 15.08 5.51
N CYS A 129 0.79 14.93 5.29
CA CYS A 129 0.10 15.32 4.06
C CYS A 129 -1.28 15.89 4.37
N ASP A 130 -1.83 16.67 3.43
CA ASP A 130 -3.20 17.18 3.50
C ASP A 130 -3.99 16.65 2.29
N ILE A 131 -5.12 16.01 2.59
CA ILE A 131 -6.11 15.51 1.62
C ILE A 131 -7.47 16.19 1.83
#